data_AF-A0A3R7VBH3-F1
#
_entry.id   AF-A0A3R7VBH3-F1
#
_cell.length_a   1.000
_cell.length_b   1.000
_cell.length_c   1.000
_cell.angle_alpha   90.00
_cell.angle_beta   90.00
_cell.angle_gamma   90.00
#
_symmetry.space_group_name_H-M   'P 1'
#
loop_
_entity.id
_entity.type
_entity.pdbx_description
1 polymer ?
#
loop_
_entity_poly.entity_id
_entity_poly.type
_entity_poly.pdbx_seq_one_letter_code
_entity_poly.pdbx_strand_id
1 'polypeptide(L)'
;MKEAKMMNRLMACGLLLSTLSFFSPAEAQTAPQNLDEFRALRGWVFSPDLTKAEGLPDLEGTPSSEEGGAALDAATFDPAAFDARDYAIDLQTNPDLPISFRIGNVGVIQFHSEKRCRVLFERAKLNQVKPH
;
A
#
# COMPACT_ATOMS: atom_id res chain seq x y z
N MET A 1 -60.50 5.27 13.72
CA MET A 1 -60.25 6.37 12.76
C MET A 1 -60.05 7.65 13.55
N LYS A 2 -58.94 8.35 13.28
CA LYS A 2 -58.66 9.76 13.63
C LYS A 2 -58.53 10.05 15.13
N GLU A 3 -57.66 10.91 15.64
CA GLU A 3 -56.50 11.69 15.24
C GLU A 3 -56.17 12.52 16.48
N ALA A 4 -54.92 13.01 16.57
CA ALA A 4 -54.47 14.07 17.49
C ALA A 4 -54.37 13.62 18.97
N LYS A 5 -53.40 14.08 19.76
CA LYS A 5 -52.96 15.46 19.85
C LYS A 5 -51.66 15.53 20.66
N MET A 6 -50.76 16.37 20.17
CA MET A 6 -49.58 16.94 20.81
C MET A 6 -49.40 16.74 22.32
N MET A 7 -48.23 16.17 22.64
CA MET A 7 -47.19 16.77 23.48
C MET A 7 -47.68 17.50 24.73
N ASN A 8 -47.59 16.81 25.86
CA ASN A 8 -47.22 17.48 27.08
C ASN A 8 -46.49 16.50 28.02
N ARG A 9 -45.44 17.02 28.63
CA ARG A 9 -44.81 16.60 29.89
C ARG A 9 -43.62 15.65 29.84
N LEU A 10 -42.53 16.28 30.29
CA LEU A 10 -41.65 15.85 31.37
C LEU A 10 -40.65 14.72 31.11
N MET A 11 -39.41 15.13 31.37
CA MET A 11 -38.41 14.42 32.14
C MET A 11 -37.74 13.18 31.52
N ALA A 12 -36.43 13.39 31.37
CA ALA A 12 -35.36 12.51 31.79
C ALA A 12 -34.83 11.49 30.77
N CYS A 13 -33.52 11.37 30.84
CA CYS A 13 -32.67 10.36 30.24
C CYS A 13 -32.41 10.47 28.73
N GLY A 14 -31.29 11.14 28.45
CA GLY A 14 -30.20 10.39 27.84
C GLY A 14 -29.93 10.68 26.38
N LEU A 15 -28.65 10.45 26.08
CA LEU A 15 -28.02 10.29 24.77
C LEU A 15 -27.55 11.54 24.02
N LEU A 16 -26.23 11.45 23.75
CA LEU A 16 -25.56 11.86 22.53
C LEU A 16 -25.25 13.36 22.41
N LEU A 17 -24.31 13.82 23.23
CA LEU A 17 -23.43 14.88 22.76
C LEU A 17 -22.53 14.28 21.68
N SER A 18 -22.84 14.67 20.45
CA SER A 18 -22.24 14.23 19.21
C SER A 18 -20.77 14.64 19.17
N THR A 19 -19.86 13.69 19.41
CA THR A 19 -18.45 13.83 19.00
C THR A 19 -18.38 13.60 17.50
N LEU A 20 -18.76 14.62 16.73
CA LEU A 20 -18.34 14.72 15.34
C LEU A 20 -16.86 15.15 15.34
N SER A 21 -16.11 14.45 14.48
CA SER A 21 -14.79 14.84 13.97
C SER A 21 -13.57 14.44 14.79
N PHE A 22 -13.31 13.13 14.85
CA PHE A 22 -11.95 12.64 14.62
C PHE A 22 -12.03 11.57 13.53
N PHE A 23 -12.14 12.01 12.28
CA PHE A 23 -11.51 11.23 11.21
C PHE A 23 -10.02 11.29 11.53
N SER A 24 -9.47 10.24 12.15
CA SER A 24 -8.03 10.02 12.13
C SER A 24 -7.64 9.85 10.66
N PRO A 25 -6.79 10.69 10.07
CA PRO A 25 -6.17 10.38 8.81
C PRO A 25 -5.05 9.37 9.10
N ALA A 26 -5.42 8.16 9.52
CA ALA A 26 -4.51 7.05 9.37
C ALA A 26 -4.40 6.83 7.86
N GLU A 27 -3.27 7.24 7.31
CA GLU A 27 -2.83 6.97 5.94
C GLU A 27 -3.56 7.73 4.84
N ALA A 28 -3.54 9.06 4.90
CA ALA A 28 -3.39 9.80 3.65
C ALA A 28 -2.00 9.47 3.08
N GLN A 29 -1.88 8.32 2.41
CA GLN A 29 -0.72 8.02 1.56
C GLN A 29 -0.60 9.19 0.59
N THR A 30 0.31 10.10 0.90
CA THR A 30 0.56 11.29 0.08
C THR A 30 0.98 10.75 -1.28
N ALA A 31 0.33 11.23 -2.34
CA ALA A 31 0.63 10.72 -3.66
C ALA A 31 2.14 10.88 -3.95
N PRO A 32 2.81 9.87 -4.54
CA PRO A 32 4.25 9.93 -4.79
C PRO A 32 4.61 11.19 -5.58
N GLN A 33 5.57 11.97 -5.08
CA GLN A 33 5.93 13.27 -5.64
C GLN A 33 6.88 13.14 -6.83
N ASN A 34 7.65 12.05 -6.89
CA ASN A 34 8.60 11.77 -7.96
C ASN A 34 8.58 10.28 -8.38
N LEU A 35 9.27 9.99 -9.48
CA LEU A 35 9.31 8.65 -10.07
C LEU A 35 9.97 7.62 -9.14
N ASP A 36 10.99 7.99 -8.37
CA ASP A 36 11.70 7.06 -7.49
C ASP A 36 10.83 6.64 -6.31
N GLU A 37 10.12 7.59 -5.70
CA GLU A 37 9.10 7.31 -4.69
C GLU A 37 7.94 6.48 -5.26
N PHE A 38 7.51 6.76 -6.50
CA PHE A 38 6.51 5.94 -7.16
C PHE A 38 6.98 4.51 -7.39
N ARG A 39 8.23 4.33 -7.83
CA ARG A 39 8.83 3.00 -8.05
C ARG A 39 8.94 2.21 -6.73
N ALA A 40 9.35 2.88 -5.66
CA ALA A 40 9.48 2.29 -4.34
C ALA A 40 8.14 1.75 -3.79
N LEU A 41 7.09 2.58 -3.85
CA LEU A 41 5.81 2.31 -3.20
C LEU A 41 4.78 1.62 -4.11
N ARG A 42 4.89 1.81 -5.43
CA ARG A 42 3.89 1.38 -6.42
C ARG A 42 4.50 0.67 -7.63
N GLY A 43 5.82 0.51 -7.67
CA GLY A 43 6.53 -0.11 -8.78
C GLY A 43 6.54 -1.63 -8.75
N TRP A 44 5.65 -2.26 -7.99
CA TRP A 44 5.61 -3.71 -7.83
C TRP A 44 4.18 -4.23 -7.66
N VAL A 45 4.00 -5.53 -7.85
CA VAL A 45 2.75 -6.26 -7.66
C VAL A 45 3.03 -7.53 -6.87
N PHE A 46 2.27 -7.75 -5.81
CA PHE A 46 2.34 -8.97 -5.02
C PHE A 46 1.28 -9.99 -5.47
N SER A 47 1.66 -11.26 -5.48
CA SER A 47 0.80 -12.40 -5.76
C SER A 47 1.07 -13.52 -4.74
N PRO A 48 0.06 -14.00 -3.98
CA PRO A 48 0.25 -15.10 -3.03
C PRO A 48 0.41 -16.48 -3.70
N ASP A 49 0.38 -16.53 -5.04
CA ASP A 49 0.52 -17.76 -5.82
C ASP A 49 1.99 -18.23 -5.89
N LEU A 50 2.33 -19.21 -5.05
CA LEU A 50 3.64 -19.83 -4.99
C LEU A 50 3.93 -20.77 -6.17
N THR A 51 2.95 -21.14 -7.00
CA THR A 51 3.22 -21.97 -8.19
C THR A 51 4.13 -21.28 -9.20
N LYS A 52 4.25 -19.94 -9.09
CA LYS A 52 5.13 -19.10 -9.90
C LYS A 52 6.50 -18.84 -9.27
N ALA A 53 6.76 -19.38 -8.07
CA ALA A 53 7.97 -19.08 -7.30
C ALA A 53 9.17 -19.98 -7.65
N GLU A 54 8.96 -21.07 -8.40
CA GLU A 54 10.02 -22.01 -8.74
C GLU A 54 11.14 -21.34 -9.56
N GLY A 55 12.38 -21.47 -9.08
CA GLY A 55 13.56 -20.90 -9.73
C GLY A 55 13.74 -19.38 -9.54
N LEU A 56 12.85 -18.71 -8.80
CA LEU A 56 13.03 -17.29 -8.46
C LEU A 56 14.02 -17.11 -7.30
N PRO A 57 14.80 -16.01 -7.29
CA PRO A 57 15.55 -15.63 -6.11
C PRO A 57 14.57 -15.27 -4.97
N ASP A 58 14.94 -15.59 -3.74
CA ASP A 58 14.14 -15.31 -2.55
C ASP A 58 14.64 -14.02 -1.89
N LEU A 59 13.70 -13.15 -1.47
CA LEU A 59 14.02 -11.95 -0.69
C LEU A 59 13.99 -12.19 0.82
N GLU A 60 13.58 -13.38 1.28
CA GLU A 60 13.71 -13.75 2.69
C GLU A 60 15.15 -13.51 3.19
N GLY A 61 15.29 -12.74 4.27
CA GLY A 61 16.57 -12.37 4.84
C GLY A 61 17.32 -11.25 4.11
N THR A 62 16.71 -10.58 3.12
CA THR A 62 17.31 -9.40 2.47
C THR A 62 17.61 -8.33 3.52
N PRO A 63 18.84 -7.82 3.62
CA PRO A 63 19.19 -6.85 4.66
C PRO A 63 18.44 -5.53 4.45
N SER A 64 18.17 -4.84 5.56
CA SER A 64 17.65 -3.47 5.51
C SER A 64 18.68 -2.54 4.88
N SER A 65 18.18 -1.53 4.16
CA SER A 65 18.98 -0.39 3.70
C SER A 65 19.37 0.55 4.83
N GLU A 66 18.67 0.51 5.96
CA GLU A 66 18.96 1.32 7.14
C GLU A 66 19.97 0.63 8.07
N GLU A 67 20.91 1.39 8.63
CA GLU A 67 21.91 0.85 9.56
C GLU A 67 21.24 0.32 10.83
N GLY A 68 21.41 -0.98 11.11
CA GLY A 68 20.78 -1.66 12.25
C GLY A 68 19.32 -2.07 12.01
N GLY A 69 18.77 -1.86 10.81
CA GLY A 69 17.43 -2.29 10.44
C GLY A 69 17.30 -3.82 10.36
N ALA A 70 16.08 -4.33 10.57
CA ALA A 70 15.80 -5.75 10.47
C ALA A 70 15.83 -6.21 9.00
N ALA A 71 16.36 -7.41 8.76
CA ALA A 71 16.23 -8.04 7.45
C ALA A 71 14.76 -8.35 7.13
N LEU A 72 14.44 -8.44 5.84
CA LEU A 72 13.12 -8.81 5.37
C LEU A 72 12.74 -10.19 5.91
N ASP A 73 11.62 -10.25 6.61
CA ASP A 73 11.05 -11.48 7.17
C ASP A 73 9.67 -11.72 6.56
N ALA A 74 9.54 -12.81 5.83
CA ALA A 74 8.30 -13.19 5.17
C ALA A 74 7.17 -13.42 6.18
N ALA A 75 7.46 -13.84 7.42
CA ALA A 75 6.42 -14.04 8.44
C ALA A 75 5.69 -12.73 8.82
N THR A 76 6.36 -11.58 8.65
CA THR A 76 5.82 -10.25 8.95
C THR A 76 5.60 -9.39 7.70
N PHE A 77 5.81 -9.95 6.51
CA PHE A 77 5.63 -9.25 5.25
C PHE A 77 4.18 -8.84 5.01
N ASP A 78 3.94 -7.54 4.94
CA ASP A 78 2.67 -6.95 4.55
C ASP A 78 2.82 -6.23 3.19
N PRO A 79 2.18 -6.72 2.11
CA PRO A 79 2.18 -6.02 0.84
C PRO A 79 1.69 -4.57 0.98
N ALA A 80 0.68 -4.28 1.81
CA ALA A 80 0.11 -2.93 1.89
C ALA A 80 1.09 -1.90 2.46
N ALA A 81 2.02 -2.34 3.30
CA ALA A 81 3.02 -1.51 3.97
C ALA A 81 4.43 -1.63 3.38
N PHE A 82 4.63 -2.48 2.36
CA PHE A 82 5.95 -2.75 1.80
C PHE A 82 6.50 -1.54 1.01
N ASP A 83 7.68 -1.05 1.44
CA ASP A 83 8.51 -0.10 0.70
C ASP A 83 9.82 -0.78 0.30
N ALA A 84 10.08 -0.85 -1.01
CA ALA A 84 11.28 -1.48 -1.53
C ALA A 84 12.58 -0.74 -1.17
N ARG A 85 12.52 0.53 -0.73
CA ARG A 85 13.70 1.31 -0.32
C ARG A 85 14.26 0.85 1.02
N ASP A 86 13.42 0.26 1.86
CA ASP A 86 13.81 -0.19 3.19
C ASP A 86 14.76 -1.40 3.15
N TYR A 87 14.94 -2.00 1.97
CA TYR A 87 15.70 -3.22 1.75
C TYR A 87 16.70 -3.09 0.59
N ALA A 88 17.86 -3.73 0.72
CA ALA A 88 18.91 -3.72 -0.29
C ALA A 88 18.63 -4.73 -1.42
N ILE A 89 17.58 -4.49 -2.19
CA ILE A 89 17.14 -5.37 -3.28
C ILE A 89 17.92 -5.05 -4.56
N ASP A 90 18.58 -6.05 -5.13
CA ASP A 90 19.24 -5.90 -6.42
C ASP A 90 18.23 -6.03 -7.57
N LEU A 91 17.80 -4.88 -8.08
CA LEU A 91 16.91 -4.77 -9.23
C LEU A 91 17.69 -4.74 -10.58
N GLN A 92 18.98 -5.06 -10.60
CA GLN A 92 19.79 -5.04 -11.83
C GLN A 92 19.50 -6.25 -12.72
N THR A 93 18.50 -6.11 -13.58
CA THR A 93 18.41 -6.89 -14.81
C THR A 93 17.53 -6.12 -15.79
N ASN A 94 18.00 -5.96 -17.03
CA ASN A 94 17.30 -5.36 -18.17
C ASN A 94 16.13 -4.38 -17.84
N PRO A 95 16.32 -3.05 -18.03
CA PRO A 95 15.32 -2.03 -17.64
C PRO A 95 14.00 -2.12 -18.42
N ASP A 96 13.91 -2.94 -19.46
CA ASP A 96 12.69 -3.19 -20.24
C ASP A 96 11.83 -4.34 -19.70
N LEU A 97 12.36 -5.21 -18.84
CA LEU A 97 11.65 -6.40 -18.34
C LEU A 97 11.30 -6.27 -16.85
N PRO A 98 10.16 -6.84 -16.41
CA PRO A 98 9.90 -6.98 -14.98
C PRO A 98 10.84 -8.02 -14.37
N ILE A 99 11.14 -7.86 -13.08
CA ILE A 99 11.89 -8.83 -12.28
C ILE A 99 10.96 -9.39 -11.20
N SER A 100 11.04 -10.69 -10.96
CA SER A 100 10.19 -11.36 -9.98
C SER A 100 11.05 -12.04 -8.93
N PHE A 101 10.62 -11.93 -7.69
CA PHE A 101 11.25 -12.58 -6.55
C PHE A 101 10.22 -13.35 -5.75
N ARG A 102 10.69 -14.41 -5.11
CA ARG A 102 9.95 -15.08 -4.06
C ARG A 102 10.04 -14.29 -2.76
N ILE A 103 8.99 -14.32 -1.96
CA ILE A 103 8.97 -13.85 -0.57
C ILE A 103 8.70 -15.06 0.32
N GLY A 104 9.76 -15.73 0.79
CA GLY A 104 9.71 -16.87 1.71
C GLY A 104 8.63 -17.88 1.32
N ASN A 105 7.68 -18.16 2.20
CA ASN A 105 6.54 -19.04 1.94
C ASN A 105 5.22 -18.28 1.69
N VAL A 106 5.27 -17.00 1.34
CA VAL A 106 4.09 -16.12 1.27
C VAL A 106 3.65 -15.88 -0.17
N GLY A 107 4.58 -15.70 -1.10
CA GLY A 107 4.22 -15.49 -2.50
C GLY A 107 5.37 -15.01 -3.37
N VAL A 108 4.98 -14.34 -4.46
CA VAL A 108 5.86 -13.75 -5.45
C VAL A 108 5.58 -12.26 -5.53
N ILE A 109 6.64 -11.45 -5.43
CA ILE A 109 6.60 -10.04 -5.74
C ILE A 109 7.23 -9.80 -7.11
N GLN A 110 6.54 -9.06 -7.97
CA GLN A 110 7.04 -8.68 -9.29
C GLN A 110 7.22 -7.17 -9.35
N PHE A 111 8.44 -6.72 -9.58
CA PHE A 111 8.74 -5.32 -9.86
C PHE A 111 8.52 -5.01 -11.33
N HIS A 112 7.81 -3.92 -11.60
CA HIS A 112 7.64 -3.38 -12.93
C HIS A 112 8.97 -2.91 -13.51
N SER A 113 9.12 -3.05 -14.82
CA SER A 113 10.26 -2.49 -15.53
C SER A 113 10.32 -0.97 -15.37
N GLU A 114 11.51 -0.38 -15.45
CA GLU A 114 11.70 1.06 -15.28
C GLU A 114 10.83 1.84 -16.29
N LYS A 115 10.80 1.38 -17.54
CA LYS A 115 9.97 1.95 -18.60
C LYS A 115 8.48 1.89 -18.25
N ARG A 116 8.01 0.79 -17.67
CA ARG A 116 6.61 0.65 -17.24
C ARG A 116 6.30 1.60 -16.09
N CYS A 117 7.19 1.73 -15.11
CA CYS A 117 7.04 2.67 -14.01
C CYS A 117 6.92 4.12 -14.49
N ARG A 118 7.72 4.56 -15.47
CA ARG A 118 7.59 5.90 -16.08
C ARG A 118 6.20 6.13 -16.67
N VAL A 119 5.69 5.17 -17.43
CA VAL A 119 4.34 5.26 -18.04
C VAL A 119 3.25 5.32 -16.97
N LEU A 120 3.33 4.50 -15.93
CA LEU A 120 2.36 4.49 -14.83
C LEU A 120 2.42 5.79 -14.02
N PHE A 121 3.60 6.33 -13.77
CA PHE A 121 3.80 7.59 -13.07
C PHE A 121 3.17 8.77 -13.81
N GLU A 122 3.41 8.90 -15.13
CA GLU A 122 2.78 9.97 -15.92
C GLU A 122 1.25 9.84 -15.96
N ARG A 123 0.71 8.62 -16.02
CA ARG A 123 -0.74 8.39 -15.88
C ARG A 123 -1.27 8.81 -14.52
N ALA A 124 -0.55 8.48 -13.45
CA ALA A 124 -0.92 8.88 -12.09
C ALA A 124 -0.97 10.40 -11.95
N LYS A 125 0.00 11.12 -12.52
CA LYS A 125 0.00 12.60 -12.56
C LYS A 125 -1.21 13.16 -13.30
N LEU A 126 -1.52 12.63 -14.49
CA LEU A 126 -2.69 13.09 -15.26
C LEU A 126 -4.02 12.86 -14.52
N ASN A 127 -4.13 11.77 -13.77
CA ASN A 127 -5.32 11.47 -12.97
C ASN A 127 -5.45 12.36 -11.73
N GLN A 128 -4.34 12.82 -11.14
CA GLN A 128 -4.36 13.80 -10.05
C GLN A 128 -4.77 15.21 -10.53
N VAL A 129 -4.52 15.54 -11.80
CA VAL A 129 -4.83 16.86 -12.40
C VAL A 129 -6.30 16.98 -12.86
N LYS A 130 -7.09 15.91 -12.82
CA LYS A 130 -8.55 15.99 -13.01
C LYS A 130 -9.25 16.02 -11.65
N PRO A 131 -9.43 17.20 -11.02
CA PRO A 131 -10.49 17.33 -10.03
C PRO A 131 -11.83 17.17 -10.75
N HIS A 132 -12.69 16.31 -10.21
CA HIS A 132 -14.10 16.27 -10.57
C HIS A 132 -14.78 17.60 -10.25
#